data_AF-A0A7J9HE37-F1
#
_entry.id   AF-A0A7J9HE37-F1
#
_cell.length_a   1.000
_cell.length_b   1.000
_cell.length_c   1.000
_cell.angle_alpha   90.00
_cell.angle_beta   90.00
_cell.angle_gamma   90.00
#
_symmetry.space_group_name_H-M   'P 1'
#
loop_
_entity.id
_entity.type
_entity.pdbx_description
1 polymer ?
#
loop_
_entity_poly.entity_id
_entity_poly.type
_entity_poly.pdbx_seq_one_letter_code
_entity_poly.pdbx_strand_id
1 'polypeptide(L)'
;EGEVENAIHHLRDADPLLASLIDLHPPPTFDTFHAPFLALTRSILYQQLAFKAGTSIYTRFISLCGGENGVVPETVLSLTSQQLRQIGVSGRKASYLHDLARKYQTGILSDSAIVNMDDKSLFTMLTMVNGIGSWSVHMFMIFSLHRPDVLPINDLGVRKGVQLLYNLEELPRPSQMDQLCEKWRPYRSVASWYLWRYVEAKGAPSSAAAVAAGASLPPLQQQEEPQQHQQQPQLMDPINSILNLGYDLFLREKKNVSFVACFGVTSISCHLKKKMDCFFLAL
;
A
#
# COMPACT_ATOMS: atom_id res chain seq x y z
N GLU A 1 1.48 -26.52 -13.87
CA GLU A 1 0.44 -25.85 -13.07
C GLU A 1 1.13 -24.94 -12.08
N GLY A 2 0.69 -23.68 -11.99
CA GLY A 2 1.32 -22.69 -11.12
C GLY A 2 0.93 -22.88 -9.65
N GLU A 3 1.72 -22.37 -8.70
CA GLU A 3 1.40 -22.47 -7.27
C GLU A 3 0.03 -21.85 -6.92
N VAL A 4 -0.32 -20.74 -7.58
CA VAL A 4 -1.63 -20.08 -7.45
C VAL A 4 -2.78 -20.97 -7.97
N GLU A 5 -2.55 -21.73 -9.02
CA GLU A 5 -3.55 -22.63 -9.60
C GLU A 5 -3.84 -23.79 -8.65
N ASN A 6 -2.77 -24.39 -8.08
CA ASN A 6 -2.88 -25.42 -7.03
C ASN A 6 -3.64 -24.87 -5.80
N ALA A 7 -3.34 -23.63 -5.40
CA ALA A 7 -4.03 -22.97 -4.32
C ALA A 7 -5.53 -22.81 -4.61
N ILE A 8 -5.88 -22.34 -5.81
CA ILE A 8 -7.28 -22.17 -6.22
C ILE A 8 -8.02 -23.51 -6.22
N HIS A 9 -7.45 -24.56 -6.80
CA HIS A 9 -8.06 -25.90 -6.79
C HIS A 9 -8.29 -26.39 -5.36
N HIS A 10 -7.26 -26.33 -4.51
CA HIS A 10 -7.38 -26.72 -3.11
C HIS A 10 -8.47 -25.94 -2.37
N LEU A 11 -8.51 -24.61 -2.52
CA LEU A 11 -9.47 -23.75 -1.82
C LEU A 11 -10.91 -23.98 -2.28
N ARG A 12 -11.12 -24.29 -3.57
CA ARG A 12 -12.44 -24.65 -4.10
C ARG A 12 -12.96 -25.93 -3.45
N ASP A 13 -12.11 -26.93 -3.30
CA ASP A 13 -12.47 -28.22 -2.72
C ASP A 13 -12.69 -28.12 -1.20
N ALA A 14 -11.85 -27.33 -0.52
CA ALA A 14 -11.87 -27.20 0.93
C ALA A 14 -13.06 -26.37 1.46
N ASP A 15 -13.54 -25.38 0.69
CA ASP A 15 -14.57 -24.45 1.14
C ASP A 15 -15.51 -23.99 0.00
N PRO A 16 -16.72 -24.59 -0.12
CA PRO A 16 -17.68 -24.23 -1.17
C PRO A 16 -18.14 -22.76 -1.16
N LEU A 17 -18.12 -22.11 0.02
CA LEU A 17 -18.46 -20.69 0.11
C LEU A 17 -17.35 -19.85 -0.54
N LEU A 18 -16.10 -20.20 -0.27
CA LEU A 18 -14.94 -19.55 -0.89
C LEU A 18 -14.86 -19.88 -2.39
N ALA A 19 -15.21 -21.10 -2.81
CA ALA A 19 -15.29 -21.48 -4.22
C ALA A 19 -16.21 -20.55 -5.02
N SER A 20 -17.38 -20.24 -4.46
CA SER A 20 -18.34 -19.30 -5.07
C SER A 20 -17.75 -17.90 -5.21
N LEU A 21 -16.92 -17.46 -4.27
CA LEU A 21 -16.23 -16.18 -4.33
C LEU A 21 -15.07 -16.20 -5.34
N ILE A 22 -14.34 -17.31 -5.43
CA ILE A 22 -13.26 -17.51 -6.41
C ILE A 22 -13.80 -17.34 -7.83
N ASP A 23 -14.97 -17.90 -8.13
CA ASP A 23 -15.60 -17.82 -9.45
C ASP A 23 -15.99 -16.38 -9.87
N LEU A 24 -16.08 -15.44 -8.92
CA LEU A 24 -16.46 -14.04 -9.18
C LEU A 24 -15.27 -13.13 -9.50
N HIS A 25 -14.04 -13.59 -9.30
CA HIS A 25 -12.85 -12.76 -9.40
C HIS A 25 -11.72 -13.46 -10.17
N PRO A 26 -10.90 -12.73 -10.94
CA PRO A 26 -9.75 -13.32 -11.60
C PRO A 26 -8.75 -13.88 -10.57
N PRO A 27 -7.90 -14.84 -10.97
CA PRO A 27 -6.80 -15.31 -10.14
C PRO A 27 -5.88 -14.15 -9.69
N PRO A 28 -5.28 -14.23 -8.48
CA PRO A 28 -4.27 -13.27 -8.06
C PRO A 28 -3.01 -13.36 -8.92
N THR A 29 -2.37 -12.23 -9.13
CA THR A 29 -1.02 -12.14 -9.67
C THR A 29 -0.05 -11.69 -8.58
N PHE A 30 1.12 -12.33 -8.53
CA PHE A 30 2.18 -12.11 -7.53
C PHE A 30 3.51 -11.99 -8.28
N ASP A 31 3.67 -10.88 -9.00
CA ASP A 31 4.66 -10.79 -10.09
C ASP A 31 5.92 -9.99 -9.71
N THR A 32 5.96 -9.40 -8.52
CA THR A 32 7.03 -8.46 -8.16
C THR A 32 7.88 -9.03 -7.04
N PHE A 33 9.17 -9.25 -7.32
CA PHE A 33 10.15 -9.60 -6.30
C PHE A 33 11.15 -8.46 -6.15
N HIS A 34 11.09 -7.77 -5.01
CA HIS A 34 12.11 -6.82 -4.60
C HIS A 34 13.02 -7.46 -3.56
N ALA A 35 14.29 -7.02 -3.51
CA ALA A 35 15.16 -7.36 -2.39
C ALA A 35 14.48 -7.00 -1.06
N PRO A 36 14.47 -7.91 -0.05
CA PRO A 36 13.79 -7.67 1.23
C PRO A 36 14.06 -6.32 1.87
N PHE A 37 15.31 -5.84 1.87
CA PHE A 37 15.65 -4.53 2.41
C PHE A 37 14.93 -3.38 1.70
N LEU A 38 14.89 -3.41 0.36
CA LEU A 38 14.21 -2.41 -0.46
C LEU A 38 12.70 -2.46 -0.23
N ALA A 39 12.11 -3.66 -0.23
CA ALA A 39 10.67 -3.84 0.02
C ALA A 39 10.26 -3.30 1.40
N LEU A 40 11.00 -3.66 2.46
CA LEU A 40 10.73 -3.17 3.82
C LEU A 40 10.96 -1.65 3.95
N THR A 41 11.96 -1.11 3.28
CA THR A 41 12.22 0.34 3.23
C THR A 41 11.06 1.08 2.55
N ARG A 42 10.63 0.60 1.39
CA ARG A 42 9.50 1.14 0.63
C ARG A 42 8.22 1.07 1.47
N SER A 43 7.97 -0.06 2.11
CA SER A 43 6.89 -0.28 3.07
C SER A 43 6.82 0.83 4.14
N ILE A 44 7.93 1.09 4.84
CA ILE A 44 8.02 2.16 5.86
C ILE A 44 7.70 3.55 5.26
N LEU A 45 8.21 3.85 4.07
CA LEU A 45 8.04 5.14 3.42
C LEU A 45 6.58 5.44 3.07
N TYR A 46 5.80 4.44 2.67
CA TYR A 46 4.39 4.63 2.30
C TYR A 46 3.43 4.60 3.48
N GLN A 47 3.86 4.16 4.67
CA GLN A 47 2.99 4.11 5.85
C GLN A 47 2.23 5.41 6.07
N GLN A 48 0.93 5.31 6.25
CA GLN A 48 0.10 6.44 6.67
C GLN A 48 -0.04 7.61 5.69
N LEU A 49 0.12 7.38 4.38
CA LEU A 49 0.04 8.41 3.33
C LEU A 49 -1.07 8.11 2.33
N ALA A 50 -1.44 9.08 1.48
CA ALA A 50 -2.19 8.77 0.26
C ALA A 50 -1.22 8.30 -0.83
N PHE A 51 -1.65 7.42 -1.75
CA PHE A 51 -0.77 6.79 -2.75
C PHE A 51 0.17 7.76 -3.45
N LYS A 52 -0.37 8.83 -4.06
CA LYS A 52 0.43 9.86 -4.75
C LYS A 52 1.51 10.50 -3.87
N ALA A 53 1.23 10.70 -2.58
CA ALA A 53 2.20 11.26 -1.63
C ALA A 53 3.30 10.25 -1.28
N GLY A 54 2.94 8.98 -1.06
CA GLY A 54 3.88 7.88 -0.88
C GLY A 54 4.83 7.74 -2.08
N THR A 55 4.27 7.73 -3.30
CA THR A 55 5.05 7.68 -4.55
C THR A 55 6.01 8.86 -4.67
N SER A 56 5.56 10.09 -4.43
CA SER A 56 6.42 11.27 -4.49
C SER A 56 7.58 11.24 -3.48
N ILE A 57 7.34 10.73 -2.26
CA ILE A 57 8.39 10.56 -1.25
C ILE A 57 9.36 9.45 -1.68
N TYR A 58 8.85 8.32 -2.14
CA TYR A 58 9.65 7.18 -2.59
C TYR A 58 10.55 7.56 -3.78
N THR A 59 10.02 8.21 -4.82
CA THR A 59 10.82 8.66 -5.97
C THR A 59 11.98 9.57 -5.56
N ARG A 60 11.72 10.52 -4.64
CA ARG A 60 12.78 11.40 -4.12
C ARG A 60 13.79 10.64 -3.25
N PHE A 61 13.34 9.66 -2.47
CA PHE A 61 14.21 8.80 -1.67
C PHE A 61 15.13 7.95 -2.55
N ILE A 62 14.59 7.32 -3.60
CA ILE A 62 15.36 6.56 -4.58
C ILE A 62 16.39 7.45 -5.27
N SER A 63 16.00 8.65 -5.70
CA SER A 63 16.93 9.62 -6.28
C SER A 63 18.05 10.01 -5.32
N LEU A 64 17.74 10.20 -4.04
CA LEU A 64 18.72 10.51 -2.99
C LEU A 64 19.70 9.34 -2.75
N CYS A 65 19.28 8.10 -2.97
CA CYS A 65 20.12 6.91 -2.87
C CYS A 65 20.88 6.58 -4.17
N GLY A 66 20.67 7.31 -5.26
CA GLY A 66 21.30 7.03 -6.55
C GLY A 66 20.63 5.91 -7.38
N GLY A 67 19.35 5.62 -7.12
CA GLY A 67 18.59 4.54 -7.78
C GLY A 67 18.21 3.42 -6.82
N GLU A 68 17.36 2.48 -7.27
CA GLU A 68 16.87 1.39 -6.41
C GLU A 68 18.00 0.48 -5.93
N ASN A 69 18.99 0.20 -6.79
CA ASN A 69 20.19 -0.56 -6.44
C ASN A 69 21.08 0.16 -5.39
N GLY A 70 20.90 1.48 -5.23
CA GLY A 70 21.61 2.26 -4.22
C GLY A 70 20.94 2.26 -2.85
N VAL A 71 19.73 1.70 -2.73
CA VAL A 71 19.03 1.53 -1.46
C VAL A 71 19.62 0.32 -0.73
N VAL A 72 20.77 0.54 -0.11
CA VAL A 72 21.45 -0.43 0.74
C VAL A 72 21.60 0.11 2.17
N PRO A 73 21.79 -0.77 3.18
CA PRO A 73 21.86 -0.35 4.58
C PRO A 73 22.85 0.80 4.84
N GLU A 74 24.01 0.74 4.22
CA GLU A 74 25.08 1.75 4.36
C GLU A 74 24.64 3.10 3.82
N THR A 75 24.02 3.13 2.63
CA THR A 75 23.48 4.36 2.04
C THR A 75 22.41 4.95 2.96
N VAL A 76 21.46 4.13 3.44
CA VAL A 76 20.38 4.61 4.31
C VAL A 76 20.92 5.17 5.63
N LEU A 77 21.94 4.55 6.21
CA LEU A 77 22.58 5.04 7.45
C LEU A 77 23.40 6.33 7.24
N SER A 78 23.87 6.59 6.02
CA SER A 78 24.59 7.83 5.71
C SER A 78 23.66 9.04 5.58
N LEU A 79 22.36 8.83 5.37
CA LEU A 79 21.38 9.90 5.23
C LEU A 79 21.06 10.55 6.58
N THR A 80 21.22 11.86 6.65
CA THR A 80 20.83 12.62 7.84
C THR A 80 19.31 12.75 7.94
N SER A 81 18.81 12.90 9.17
CA SER A 81 17.40 13.22 9.42
C SER A 81 16.92 14.48 8.68
N GLN A 82 17.83 15.43 8.44
CA GLN A 82 17.53 16.65 7.68
C GLN A 82 17.31 16.35 6.19
N GLN A 83 18.19 15.57 5.55
CA GLN A 83 18.03 15.15 4.15
C GLN A 83 16.73 14.37 3.95
N LEU A 84 16.43 13.43 4.86
CA LEU A 84 15.18 12.66 4.84
C LEU A 84 13.96 13.58 5.00
N ARG A 85 14.02 14.57 5.89
CA ARG A 85 12.93 15.55 6.06
C ARG A 85 12.71 16.41 4.80
N GLN A 86 13.76 16.82 4.10
CA GLN A 86 13.67 17.62 2.87
C GLN A 86 12.90 16.89 1.77
N ILE A 87 12.99 15.56 1.71
CA ILE A 87 12.22 14.73 0.77
C ILE A 87 10.86 14.28 1.32
N GLY A 88 10.41 14.83 2.46
CA GLY A 88 9.09 14.56 3.03
C GLY A 88 8.99 13.34 3.93
N VAL A 89 10.10 12.72 4.32
CA VAL A 89 10.11 11.63 5.31
C VAL A 89 9.98 12.23 6.71
N SER A 90 9.01 11.75 7.50
CA SER A 90 8.83 12.21 8.87
C SER A 90 9.96 11.71 9.78
N GLY A 91 10.23 12.43 10.89
CA GLY A 91 11.29 12.02 11.84
C GLY A 91 11.10 10.59 12.39
N ARG A 92 9.85 10.18 12.61
CA ARG A 92 9.52 8.81 13.03
C ARG A 92 9.86 7.77 11.95
N LYS A 93 9.51 8.03 10.69
CA LYS A 93 9.89 7.13 9.58
C LYS A 93 11.40 7.09 9.39
N ALA A 94 12.09 8.22 9.51
CA ALA A 94 13.54 8.26 9.49
C ALA A 94 14.16 7.37 10.58
N SER A 95 13.63 7.39 11.81
CA SER A 95 14.10 6.49 12.86
C SER A 95 13.87 5.01 12.55
N TYR A 96 12.77 4.68 11.85
CA TYR A 96 12.44 3.30 11.46
C TYR A 96 13.37 2.80 10.36
N LEU A 97 13.63 3.64 9.34
CA LEU A 97 14.58 3.34 8.27
C LEU A 97 15.98 3.07 8.83
N HIS A 98 16.47 3.93 9.72
CA HIS A 98 17.78 3.75 10.35
C HIS A 98 17.82 2.53 11.28
N ASP A 99 16.72 2.20 11.96
CA ASP A 99 16.64 1.00 12.79
C ASP A 99 16.69 -0.29 11.96
N LEU A 100 15.95 -0.34 10.85
CA LEU A 100 16.03 -1.42 9.87
C LEU A 100 17.45 -1.55 9.32
N ALA A 101 18.04 -0.45 8.84
CA ALA A 101 19.38 -0.45 8.27
C ALA A 101 20.46 -0.85 9.28
N ARG A 102 20.35 -0.43 10.56
CA ARG A 102 21.26 -0.90 11.62
C ARG A 102 21.17 -2.40 11.84
N LYS A 103 19.97 -2.98 11.88
CA LYS A 103 19.80 -4.43 12.05
C LYS A 103 20.42 -5.23 10.90
N TYR A 104 20.42 -4.67 9.69
CA TYR A 104 21.17 -5.23 8.57
C TYR A 104 22.69 -5.07 8.76
N GLN A 105 23.16 -3.87 9.11
CA GLN A 105 24.57 -3.60 9.33
C GLN A 105 25.19 -4.47 10.44
N THR A 106 24.43 -4.78 11.50
CA THR A 106 24.89 -5.65 12.59
C THR A 106 24.73 -7.14 12.31
N GLY A 107 24.22 -7.53 11.13
CA GLY A 107 24.00 -8.93 10.76
C GLY A 107 22.82 -9.62 11.45
N ILE A 108 21.95 -8.86 12.13
CA ILE A 108 20.70 -9.39 12.72
C ILE A 108 19.73 -9.78 11.61
N LEU A 109 19.71 -9.00 10.53
CA LEU A 109 18.93 -9.25 9.32
C LEU A 109 19.85 -9.25 8.09
N SER A 110 19.46 -10.00 7.07
CA SER A 110 20.00 -9.89 5.71
C SER A 110 18.94 -10.37 4.73
N ASP A 111 19.04 -9.96 3.47
CA ASP A 111 18.10 -10.40 2.43
C ASP A 111 18.08 -11.92 2.32
N SER A 112 19.25 -12.56 2.31
CA SER A 112 19.37 -14.02 2.24
C SER A 112 18.77 -14.70 3.47
N ALA A 113 19.02 -14.18 4.68
CA ALA A 113 18.41 -14.73 5.88
C ALA A 113 16.89 -14.62 5.83
N ILE A 114 16.34 -13.47 5.43
CA ILE A 114 14.88 -13.24 5.38
C ILE A 114 14.18 -14.21 4.43
N VAL A 115 14.73 -14.42 3.22
CA VAL A 115 14.12 -15.32 2.23
C VAL A 115 14.10 -16.77 2.72
N ASN A 116 15.15 -17.20 3.42
CA ASN A 116 15.32 -18.59 3.87
C ASN A 116 14.73 -18.86 5.26
N MET A 117 14.30 -17.84 6.00
CA MET A 117 13.79 -17.98 7.36
C MET A 117 12.37 -18.57 7.38
N ASP A 118 12.09 -19.43 8.35
CA ASP A 118 10.73 -19.92 8.59
C ASP A 118 9.79 -18.79 9.03
N ASP A 119 8.50 -18.95 8.73
CA ASP A 119 7.50 -17.90 8.91
C ASP A 119 7.38 -17.37 10.35
N LYS A 120 7.56 -18.25 11.35
CA LYS A 120 7.46 -17.86 12.77
C LYS A 120 8.67 -17.02 13.18
N SER A 121 9.88 -17.49 12.86
CA SER A 121 11.11 -16.76 13.14
C SER A 121 11.13 -15.43 12.39
N LEU A 122 10.69 -15.41 11.13
CA LEU A 122 10.60 -14.21 10.32
C LEU A 122 9.67 -13.18 10.96
N PHE A 123 8.49 -13.62 11.41
CA PHE A 123 7.55 -12.77 12.11
C PHE A 123 8.16 -12.14 13.37
N THR A 124 8.80 -12.95 14.21
CA THR A 124 9.46 -12.46 15.43
C THR A 124 10.57 -11.45 15.11
N MET A 125 11.43 -11.75 14.14
CA MET A 125 12.56 -10.89 13.80
C MET A 125 12.14 -9.55 13.19
N LEU A 126 11.17 -9.57 12.27
CA LEU A 126 10.71 -8.33 11.63
C LEU A 126 9.89 -7.44 12.57
N THR A 127 9.14 -8.01 13.52
CA THR A 127 8.41 -7.21 14.52
C THR A 127 9.33 -6.51 15.54
N MET A 128 10.60 -6.89 15.63
CA MET A 128 11.61 -6.16 16.41
C MET A 128 12.09 -4.88 15.72
N VAL A 129 11.80 -4.69 14.43
CA VAL A 129 12.12 -3.45 13.71
C VAL A 129 11.11 -2.38 14.12
N ASN A 130 11.60 -1.24 14.58
CA ASN A 130 10.75 -0.13 14.96
C ASN A 130 9.87 0.30 13.78
N GLY A 131 8.57 0.39 14.03
CA GLY A 131 7.59 0.77 13.02
C GLY A 131 7.10 -0.36 12.12
N ILE A 132 7.60 -1.59 12.28
CA ILE A 132 7.09 -2.78 11.60
C ILE A 132 6.26 -3.59 12.59
N GLY A 133 4.94 -3.62 12.39
CA GLY A 133 4.01 -4.39 13.24
C GLY A 133 3.56 -5.69 12.58
N SER A 134 2.80 -6.50 13.33
CA SER A 134 2.23 -7.79 12.87
C SER A 134 1.59 -7.70 11.48
N TRP A 135 0.74 -6.70 11.27
CA TRP A 135 0.08 -6.50 9.98
C TRP A 135 1.09 -6.25 8.85
N SER A 136 2.07 -5.37 9.07
CA SER A 136 3.13 -5.08 8.09
C SER A 136 3.94 -6.32 7.72
N VAL A 137 4.24 -7.18 8.69
CA VAL A 137 4.97 -8.42 8.44
C VAL A 137 4.15 -9.37 7.59
N HIS A 138 2.87 -9.58 7.90
CA HIS A 138 2.02 -10.42 7.07
C HIS A 138 1.89 -9.90 5.64
N MET A 139 1.77 -8.58 5.46
CA MET A 139 1.73 -8.01 4.10
C MET A 139 3.04 -8.26 3.36
N PHE A 140 4.19 -8.07 4.02
CA PHE A 140 5.49 -8.37 3.44
C PHE A 140 5.64 -9.86 3.06
N MET A 141 5.18 -10.76 3.93
CA MET A 141 5.22 -12.21 3.66
C MET A 141 4.34 -12.59 2.45
N ILE A 142 3.15 -11.99 2.32
CA ILE A 142 2.22 -12.29 1.22
C ILE A 142 2.70 -11.69 -0.11
N PHE A 143 3.07 -10.40 -0.12
CA PHE A 143 3.28 -9.65 -1.36
C PHE A 143 4.73 -9.56 -1.82
N SER A 144 5.69 -9.65 -0.90
CA SER A 144 7.11 -9.55 -1.24
C SER A 144 7.82 -10.90 -1.20
N LEU A 145 7.39 -11.82 -0.32
CA LEU A 145 7.95 -13.18 -0.23
C LEU A 145 7.06 -14.27 -0.82
N HIS A 146 5.81 -13.94 -1.18
CA HIS A 146 4.83 -14.88 -1.73
C HIS A 146 4.62 -16.14 -0.87
N ARG A 147 4.72 -16.01 0.46
CA ARG A 147 4.45 -17.13 1.38
C ARG A 147 2.99 -17.59 1.20
N PRO A 148 2.71 -18.86 0.89
CA PRO A 148 1.37 -19.32 0.52
C PRO A 148 0.40 -19.38 1.72
N ASP A 149 0.94 -19.55 2.93
CA ASP A 149 0.14 -19.91 4.11
C ASP A 149 0.06 -18.83 5.20
N VAL A 150 -0.20 -17.57 4.81
CA VAL A 150 -0.31 -16.44 5.74
C VAL A 150 -1.76 -16.03 5.91
N LEU A 151 -2.24 -16.04 7.16
CA LEU A 151 -3.55 -15.51 7.54
C LEU A 151 -3.36 -14.21 8.33
N PRO A 152 -3.67 -13.03 7.76
CA PRO A 152 -3.52 -11.76 8.45
C PRO A 152 -4.70 -11.53 9.40
N ILE A 153 -4.73 -12.24 10.54
CA ILE A 153 -5.82 -12.23 11.52
C ILE A 153 -6.15 -10.85 12.13
N ASN A 154 -5.25 -9.87 12.00
CA ASN A 154 -5.45 -8.50 12.46
C ASN A 154 -5.88 -7.54 11.33
N ASP A 155 -5.94 -8.02 10.08
CA ASP A 155 -6.39 -7.22 8.94
C ASP A 155 -7.91 -7.08 8.95
N LEU A 156 -8.39 -5.84 8.98
CA LEU A 156 -9.81 -5.55 9.02
C LEU A 156 -10.53 -5.99 7.74
N GLY A 157 -9.86 -5.90 6.58
CA GLY A 157 -10.42 -6.34 5.31
C GLY A 157 -10.66 -7.83 5.30
N VAL A 158 -9.64 -8.63 5.64
CA VAL A 158 -9.75 -10.09 5.72
C VAL A 158 -10.81 -10.51 6.74
N ARG A 159 -10.80 -9.94 7.96
CA ARG A 159 -11.82 -10.26 8.98
C ARG A 159 -13.24 -9.93 8.51
N LYS A 160 -13.45 -8.80 7.82
CA LYS A 160 -14.74 -8.46 7.22
C LYS A 160 -15.11 -9.40 6.09
N GLY A 161 -14.14 -9.82 5.27
CA GLY A 161 -14.35 -10.83 4.24
C GLY A 161 -14.85 -12.14 4.85
N VAL A 162 -14.22 -12.62 5.92
CA VAL A 162 -14.67 -13.81 6.66
C VAL A 162 -16.08 -13.61 7.23
N GLN A 163 -16.35 -12.45 7.85
CA GLN A 163 -17.68 -12.11 8.34
C GLN A 163 -18.74 -12.24 7.25
N LEU A 164 -18.49 -11.65 6.08
CA LEU A 164 -19.41 -11.68 4.94
C LEU A 164 -19.52 -13.08 4.33
N LEU A 165 -18.42 -13.83 4.25
CA LEU A 165 -18.36 -15.14 3.62
C LEU A 165 -19.21 -16.15 4.40
N TYR A 166 -19.09 -16.12 5.73
CA TYR A 166 -19.80 -17.02 6.64
C TYR A 166 -21.09 -16.42 7.23
N ASN A 167 -21.52 -15.27 6.74
CA ASN A 167 -22.71 -14.55 7.21
C ASN A 167 -22.76 -14.39 8.76
N LEU A 168 -21.62 -13.99 9.35
CA LEU A 168 -21.51 -13.81 10.80
C LEU A 168 -22.10 -12.46 11.21
N GLU A 169 -22.86 -12.46 12.30
CA GLU A 169 -23.46 -11.23 12.86
C GLU A 169 -22.38 -10.23 13.32
N GLU A 170 -21.32 -10.72 13.95
CA GLU A 170 -20.21 -9.92 14.45
C GLU A 170 -18.91 -10.15 13.68
N LEU A 171 -18.02 -9.16 13.74
CA LEU A 171 -16.67 -9.28 13.17
C LEU A 171 -15.88 -10.36 13.95
N PRO A 172 -15.45 -11.46 13.31
CA PRO A 172 -14.80 -12.58 13.99
C PRO A 172 -13.52 -12.12 14.69
N ARG A 173 -13.33 -12.53 15.95
CA ARG A 173 -12.11 -12.27 16.74
C ARG A 173 -10.92 -13.05 16.16
N PRO A 174 -9.66 -12.63 16.42
CA PRO A 174 -8.49 -13.34 15.94
C PRO A 174 -8.50 -14.86 16.24
N SER A 175 -8.95 -15.27 17.43
CA SER A 175 -9.06 -16.69 17.78
C SER A 175 -10.11 -17.47 16.96
N GLN A 176 -11.17 -16.80 16.51
CA GLN A 176 -12.19 -17.40 15.65
C GLN A 176 -11.70 -17.48 14.20
N MET A 177 -10.89 -16.52 13.77
CA MET A 177 -10.28 -16.52 12.43
C MET A 177 -9.48 -17.80 12.21
N ASP A 178 -8.61 -18.18 13.16
CA ASP A 178 -7.79 -19.39 13.03
C ASP A 178 -8.65 -20.65 12.82
N GLN A 179 -9.74 -20.81 13.59
CA GLN A 179 -10.63 -21.96 13.48
C GLN A 179 -11.41 -21.98 12.16
N LEU A 180 -11.99 -20.85 11.76
CA LEU A 180 -12.79 -20.75 10.53
C LEU A 180 -11.96 -20.96 9.27
N CYS A 181 -10.71 -20.51 9.30
CA CYS A 181 -9.82 -20.47 8.14
C CYS A 181 -8.84 -21.66 8.08
N GLU A 182 -8.87 -22.58 9.06
CA GLU A 182 -7.90 -23.68 9.14
C GLU A 182 -7.96 -24.59 7.90
N LYS A 183 -9.16 -24.82 7.38
CA LYS A 183 -9.40 -25.63 6.17
C LYS A 183 -8.73 -25.07 4.91
N TRP A 184 -8.31 -23.80 4.91
CA TRP A 184 -7.66 -23.17 3.75
C TRP A 184 -6.16 -23.42 3.68
N ARG A 185 -5.57 -24.07 4.69
CA ARG A 185 -4.15 -24.44 4.67
C ARG A 185 -3.87 -25.46 3.55
N PRO A 186 -2.76 -25.30 2.80
CA PRO A 186 -1.64 -24.38 3.07
C PRO A 186 -1.70 -23.07 2.27
N TYR A 187 -2.88 -22.61 1.85
CA TYR A 187 -3.04 -21.52 0.87
C TYR A 187 -3.83 -20.32 1.40
N ARG A 188 -3.69 -20.01 2.69
CA ARG A 188 -4.41 -18.90 3.35
C ARG A 188 -4.10 -17.52 2.77
N SER A 189 -2.94 -17.33 2.14
CA SER A 189 -2.61 -16.07 1.45
C SER A 189 -3.51 -15.82 0.23
N VAL A 190 -3.78 -16.87 -0.56
CA VAL A 190 -4.67 -16.81 -1.72
C VAL A 190 -6.12 -16.60 -1.27
N ALA A 191 -6.56 -17.32 -0.23
CA ALA A 191 -7.88 -17.09 0.36
C ALA A 191 -8.04 -15.63 0.83
N SER A 192 -7.04 -15.09 1.55
CA SER A 192 -7.02 -13.70 2.01
C SER A 192 -7.13 -12.70 0.85
N TRP A 193 -6.50 -13.00 -0.29
CA TRP A 193 -6.61 -12.18 -1.49
C TRP A 193 -8.05 -12.08 -2.01
N TYR A 194 -8.75 -13.21 -2.11
CA TYR A 194 -10.15 -13.23 -2.52
C TYR A 194 -11.06 -12.50 -1.53
N LEU A 195 -10.78 -12.62 -0.23
CA LEU A 195 -11.53 -11.89 0.80
C LEU A 195 -11.41 -10.37 0.65
N TRP A 196 -10.24 -9.84 0.27
CA TRP A 196 -10.10 -8.42 -0.05
C TRP A 196 -10.95 -8.03 -1.25
N ARG A 197 -10.93 -8.81 -2.34
CA ARG A 197 -11.78 -8.58 -3.52
C ARG A 197 -13.27 -8.59 -3.16
N TYR A 198 -13.67 -9.48 -2.26
CA TYR A 198 -15.06 -9.59 -1.83
C TYR A 198 -15.54 -8.32 -1.11
N VAL A 199 -14.74 -7.82 -0.19
CA VAL A 199 -15.03 -6.60 0.58
C VAL A 199 -15.11 -5.38 -0.35
N GLU A 200 -14.24 -5.31 -1.35
CA GLU A 200 -14.21 -4.24 -2.36
C GLU A 200 -15.48 -4.24 -3.22
N ALA A 201 -15.88 -5.39 -3.73
CA ALA A 201 -17.07 -5.55 -4.54
C ALA A 201 -18.36 -5.15 -3.79
N LYS A 202 -18.38 -5.32 -2.46
CA LYS A 202 -19.52 -4.94 -1.60
C LYS A 202 -19.52 -3.47 -1.17
N GLY A 203 -18.63 -2.64 -1.71
CA GLY A 203 -18.58 -1.21 -1.42
C GLY A 203 -18.03 -0.88 -0.02
N ALA A 204 -17.54 -1.88 0.70
CA ALA A 204 -16.77 -1.62 1.90
C ALA A 204 -15.39 -1.09 1.46
N PRO A 205 -14.92 0.03 2.02
CA PRO A 205 -13.58 0.51 1.75
C PRO A 205 -12.52 -0.49 2.24
N SER A 206 -12.10 -1.41 1.37
CA SER A 206 -10.90 -2.22 1.55
C SER A 206 -9.67 -1.38 1.25
N SER A 207 -8.60 -1.69 1.96
CA SER A 207 -7.28 -1.08 1.86
C SER A 207 -6.29 -1.81 0.95
N ALA A 208 -6.73 -2.91 0.32
CA ALA A 208 -5.91 -3.76 -0.53
C ALA A 208 -6.24 -3.58 -2.03
N ALA A 209 -7.28 -2.80 -2.36
CA ALA A 209 -7.83 -2.62 -3.71
C ALA A 209 -6.95 -1.78 -4.61
N ALA A 210 -6.30 -0.77 -4.03
CA ALA A 210 -5.48 0.16 -4.79
C ALA A 210 -4.22 -0.51 -5.40
N VAL A 211 -3.96 -1.77 -5.05
CA VAL A 211 -2.65 -2.42 -5.10
C VAL A 211 -2.55 -3.39 -6.27
N ALA A 212 -3.61 -4.15 -6.51
CA ALA A 212 -3.67 -5.06 -7.65
C ALA A 212 -3.98 -4.34 -8.98
N ALA A 213 -4.53 -3.12 -8.94
CA ALA A 213 -4.88 -2.34 -10.13
C ALA A 213 -3.68 -1.62 -10.80
N GLY A 214 -2.45 -1.82 -10.31
CA GLY A 214 -1.22 -1.28 -10.90
C GLY A 214 -0.55 -2.17 -11.95
N ALA A 215 -1.03 -3.40 -12.15
CA ALA A 215 -0.42 -4.39 -13.03
C ALA A 215 -1.29 -4.69 -14.26
N SER A 216 -1.61 -3.68 -15.06
CA SER A 216 -1.91 -3.79 -16.50
C SER A 216 -2.29 -2.42 -17.09
N LEU A 217 -1.33 -1.76 -17.72
CA LEU A 217 -1.60 -0.74 -18.74
C LEU A 217 -1.17 -1.33 -20.10
N PRO A 218 -2.04 -1.36 -21.11
CA PRO A 218 -1.63 -1.75 -22.46
C PRO A 218 -0.68 -0.68 -23.05
N PRO A 219 0.16 -1.02 -24.05
CA PRO A 219 1.10 -0.07 -24.63
C PRO A 219 0.33 1.05 -25.34
N LEU A 220 0.66 2.30 -25.00
CA LEU A 220 0.31 3.45 -25.82
C LEU A 220 1.05 3.31 -27.16
N GLN A 221 0.31 2.89 -28.19
CA GLN A 221 0.75 3.00 -29.57
C GLN A 221 0.90 4.50 -29.90
N GLN A 222 2.11 4.87 -30.32
CA GLN A 222 2.39 6.14 -30.98
C GLN A 222 1.55 6.19 -32.26
N GLN A 223 0.55 7.07 -32.30
CA GLN A 223 -0.07 7.49 -33.54
C GLN A 223 0.78 8.61 -34.13
N GLU A 224 1.42 8.29 -35.26
CA GLU A 224 1.97 9.28 -36.19
C GLU A 224 0.81 10.08 -36.80
N GLU A 225 0.83 11.41 -36.64
CA GLU A 225 -0.05 12.31 -37.40
C GLU A 225 0.39 12.37 -38.86
N PRO A 226 -0.53 12.24 -39.85
CA PRO A 226 -0.22 12.58 -41.22
C PRO A 226 -0.39 14.09 -41.47
N GLN A 227 0.68 14.71 -41.96
CA GLN A 227 0.66 16.04 -42.56
C GLN A 227 -0.31 16.12 -43.75
N GLN A 228 -1.24 17.06 -43.72
CA GLN A 228 -1.84 17.61 -44.94
C GLN A 228 -1.87 19.14 -44.91
N HIS A 229 -1.23 19.69 -45.93
CA HIS A 229 -1.19 21.09 -46.38
C HIS A 229 -2.59 21.58 -46.77
N GLN A 230 -2.98 22.82 -46.40
CA GLN A 230 -3.59 23.80 -47.33
C GLN A 230 -3.82 25.19 -46.69
N GLN A 231 -3.02 26.15 -47.18
CA GLN A 231 -3.32 27.53 -47.61
C GLN A 231 -4.18 28.50 -46.76
N GLN A 232 -3.54 29.65 -46.49
CA GLN A 232 -4.07 30.93 -45.98
C GLN A 232 -4.89 31.68 -47.06
N PRO A 233 -5.70 32.70 -46.69
CA PRO A 233 -5.14 34.06 -46.67
C PRO A 233 -5.63 34.95 -45.51
N GLN A 234 -4.91 36.08 -45.36
CA GLN A 234 -4.80 37.03 -44.25
C GLN A 234 -5.98 38.01 -44.08
N LEU A 235 -6.15 38.57 -42.86
CA LEU A 235 -6.49 40.00 -42.67
C LEU A 235 -6.21 40.54 -41.23
N MET A 236 -5.26 41.49 -41.14
CA MET A 236 -5.00 42.63 -40.21
C MET A 236 -5.43 42.65 -38.71
N ASP A 237 -4.44 43.05 -37.87
CA ASP A 237 -4.49 43.59 -36.48
C ASP A 237 -5.16 45.00 -36.39
N PRO A 238 -5.23 45.81 -35.27
CA PRO A 238 -4.52 45.69 -33.97
C PRO A 238 -5.15 46.30 -32.65
N ILE A 239 -4.42 46.08 -31.53
CA ILE A 239 -4.08 47.03 -30.42
C ILE A 239 -4.92 47.16 -29.11
N ASN A 240 -4.17 47.30 -27.98
CA ASN A 240 -4.43 47.90 -26.63
C ASN A 240 -5.08 47.05 -25.51
N SER A 241 -4.76 47.15 -24.20
CA SER A 241 -3.76 47.90 -23.40
C SER A 241 -3.93 47.56 -21.89
N ILE A 242 -2.81 47.43 -21.15
CA ILE A 242 -2.48 48.00 -19.82
C ILE A 242 -3.34 47.72 -18.53
N LEU A 243 -2.61 47.18 -17.52
CA LEU A 243 -2.51 47.45 -16.06
C LEU A 243 -3.69 47.96 -15.21
N ASN A 244 -3.86 47.36 -14.02
CA ASN A 244 -3.70 47.99 -12.67
C ASN A 244 -4.02 46.96 -11.55
N LEU A 245 -3.12 46.69 -10.58
CA LEU A 245 -3.03 47.30 -9.22
C LEU A 245 -4.43 47.55 -8.60
N GLY A 246 -4.85 46.90 -7.51
CA GLY A 246 -4.22 46.70 -6.21
C GLY A 246 -4.89 47.64 -5.20
N TYR A 247 -5.56 47.13 -4.15
CA TYR A 247 -5.92 47.90 -2.95
C TYR A 247 -6.28 47.00 -1.75
N ASP A 248 -5.30 46.90 -0.85
CA ASP A 248 -5.31 47.06 0.60
C ASP A 248 -6.59 47.05 1.48
N LEU A 249 -6.38 46.41 2.65
CA LEU A 249 -6.74 46.80 4.03
C LEU A 249 -8.22 47.04 4.40
N PHE A 250 -8.74 46.29 5.39
CA PHE A 250 -9.00 46.84 6.74
C PHE A 250 -9.40 45.77 7.78
N LEU A 251 -9.10 46.10 9.04
CA LEU A 251 -9.16 45.30 10.25
C LEU A 251 -10.57 45.22 10.91
N ARG A 252 -10.70 44.17 11.74
CA ARG A 252 -11.21 44.17 13.13
C ARG A 252 -12.68 43.81 13.45
N GLU A 253 -12.73 42.78 14.32
CA GLU A 253 -13.54 42.65 15.55
C GLU A 253 -14.98 42.07 15.54
N LYS A 254 -15.03 40.85 16.10
CA LYS A 254 -15.98 40.29 17.10
C LYS A 254 -17.48 40.34 16.79
N LYS A 255 -18.09 39.14 16.75
CA LYS A 255 -19.28 38.79 17.54
C LYS A 255 -19.33 37.29 17.83
N ASN A 256 -19.52 36.98 19.11
CA ASN A 256 -19.83 35.66 19.66
C ASN A 256 -21.15 35.13 19.08
N VAL A 257 -21.15 33.88 18.64
CA VAL A 257 -22.35 33.02 18.68
C VAL A 257 -21.88 31.67 19.19
N SER A 258 -22.36 31.30 20.38
CA SER A 258 -22.34 29.93 20.88
C SER A 258 -22.98 29.02 19.84
N PHE A 259 -22.23 28.05 19.33
CA PHE A 259 -22.81 26.91 18.64
C PHE A 259 -22.42 25.63 19.38
N VAL A 260 -23.46 24.89 19.69
CA VAL A 260 -23.49 23.60 20.38
C VAL A 260 -22.46 22.64 19.79
N ALA A 261 -21.64 22.07 20.66
CA ALA A 261 -20.73 20.98 20.31
C ALA A 261 -21.53 19.70 20.04
N CYS A 262 -21.63 19.31 18.77
CA CYS A 262 -21.91 17.94 18.35
C CYS A 262 -20.60 17.32 17.86
N PHE A 263 -19.86 16.68 18.76
CA PHE A 263 -18.86 15.67 18.39
C PHE A 263 -19.60 14.36 18.16
N GLY A 264 -19.48 13.78 16.95
CA GLY A 264 -20.17 12.53 16.63
C GLY A 264 -19.68 11.86 15.35
N VAL A 265 -18.51 11.21 15.44
CA VAL A 265 -18.16 9.97 14.71
C VAL A 265 -18.35 9.98 13.17
N THR A 266 -17.46 10.63 12.42
CA THR A 266 -17.31 10.36 10.97
C THR A 266 -15.88 10.48 10.42
N SER A 267 -14.90 10.95 11.20
CA SER A 267 -13.57 11.29 10.65
C SER A 267 -12.50 10.17 10.73
N ILE A 268 -12.69 9.14 11.57
CA ILE A 268 -11.65 8.11 11.80
C ILE A 268 -11.56 7.11 10.65
N SER A 269 -12.70 6.74 10.03
CA SER A 269 -12.78 5.69 9.00
C SER A 269 -12.10 6.08 7.67
N CYS A 270 -12.22 7.35 7.26
CA CYS A 270 -11.59 7.86 6.03
C CYS A 270 -10.06 7.99 6.17
N HIS A 271 -9.58 8.25 7.38
CA HIS A 271 -8.14 8.39 7.63
C HIS A 271 -7.43 7.02 7.60
N LEU A 272 -8.03 5.95 8.15
CA LEU A 272 -7.44 4.60 8.07
C LEU A 272 -7.41 4.03 6.64
N LYS A 273 -8.43 4.27 5.82
CA LYS A 273 -8.47 3.78 4.43
C LYS A 273 -7.28 4.30 3.60
N LYS A 274 -7.04 5.62 3.65
CA LYS A 274 -5.93 6.26 2.92
C LYS A 274 -4.57 5.71 3.34
N LYS A 275 -4.36 5.51 4.65
CA LYS A 275 -3.08 5.03 5.21
C LYS A 275 -2.67 3.63 4.71
N MET A 276 -3.62 2.83 4.24
CA MET A 276 -3.48 1.40 4.05
C MET A 276 -3.39 1.02 2.55
N ASP A 277 -4.12 1.73 1.68
CA ASP A 277 -3.96 1.68 0.20
C ASP A 277 -2.53 2.01 -0.26
N CYS A 278 -1.87 2.92 0.46
CA CYS A 278 -0.50 3.34 0.20
C CYS A 278 0.52 2.25 0.48
N PHE A 279 0.35 1.55 1.61
CA PHE A 279 1.35 0.65 2.15
C PHE A 279 1.45 -0.66 1.38
N PHE A 280 0.33 -1.14 0.86
CA PHE A 280 0.34 -2.32 0.02
C PHE A 280 0.97 -2.05 -1.37
N LEU A 281 0.79 -0.86 -1.97
CA LEU A 281 1.50 -0.46 -3.22
C LEU A 281 3.02 -0.26 -3.00
N ALA A 282 3.44 -0.34 -1.74
CA ALA A 282 4.80 -0.18 -1.28
C ALA A 282 5.52 -1.49 -1.02
N LEU A 283 4.80 -2.62 -1.03
CA LEU A 283 5.32 -3.96 -0.76
C LEU A 283 5.21 -4.81 -2.02
#